data_AF-R1H237-F1
#
_entry.id   AF-R1H237-F1
#
_cell.length_a   1.000
_cell.length_b   1.000
_cell.length_c   1.000
_cell.angle_alpha   90.00
_cell.angle_beta   90.00
_cell.angle_gamma   90.00
#
_symmetry.space_group_name_H-M   'P 1'
#
loop_
_entity.id
_entity.type
_entity.pdbx_description
1 polymer ?
#
loop_
_entity_poly.entity_id
_entity_poly.type
_entity_poly.pdbx_seq_one_letter_code
_entity_poly.pdbx_strand_id
1 'polypeptide(L)'
;MTSVPIATLMAERWSPRAYDAAASVTPEQVRALLEAARWAPSFGNTQPARYLVGVRGTPAFDAILSTLNSGNQAWAHRASLLLIGVMVTTNEKGAVPYAEYGLGLASENLVLQAVELGLIAHQMAGFSPDAVREAFALPSDAVPKVAIAVGSPAPAEVLEEDWRIEREKAERVRLPLAEFAFTDEWGKPALGR
;
A
#
# COMPACT_ATOMS: atom_id res chain seq x y z
N MET A 1 -20.77 -2.22 4.99
CA MET A 1 -20.87 -3.53 4.29
C MET A 1 -21.11 -3.30 2.81
N THR A 2 -20.74 -4.24 1.94
CA THR A 2 -21.05 -4.17 0.50
C THR A 2 -22.52 -4.47 0.26
N SER A 3 -23.13 -3.91 -0.80
CA SER A 3 -24.54 -4.19 -1.15
C SER A 3 -24.74 -5.59 -1.74
N VAL A 4 -23.66 -6.20 -2.26
CA VAL A 4 -23.61 -7.58 -2.75
C VAL A 4 -22.30 -8.24 -2.29
N PRO A 5 -22.23 -9.58 -2.20
CA PRO A 5 -20.98 -10.28 -1.91
C PRO A 5 -19.89 -9.98 -2.95
N ILE A 6 -18.65 -9.86 -2.50
CA ILE A 6 -17.44 -9.75 -3.34
C ILE A 6 -16.42 -10.80 -2.88
N ALA A 7 -15.34 -10.99 -3.63
CA ALA A 7 -14.28 -11.92 -3.27
C ALA A 7 -13.74 -11.66 -1.85
N THR A 8 -13.48 -12.73 -1.10
CA THR A 8 -13.09 -12.69 0.32
C THR A 8 -11.90 -11.76 0.56
N LEU A 9 -10.84 -11.87 -0.26
CA LEU A 9 -9.65 -11.01 -0.14
C LEU A 9 -10.00 -9.52 -0.19
N MET A 10 -10.92 -9.11 -1.08
CA MET A 10 -11.33 -7.70 -1.22
C MET A 10 -12.23 -7.22 -0.07
N ALA A 11 -13.07 -8.13 0.44
CA ALA A 11 -13.95 -7.88 1.57
C ALA A 11 -13.16 -7.70 2.88
N GLU A 12 -12.21 -8.61 3.14
CA GLU A 12 -11.38 -8.65 4.34
C GLU A 12 -10.25 -7.62 4.33
N ARG A 13 -9.74 -7.23 3.15
CA ARG A 13 -8.70 -6.20 3.05
C ARG A 13 -9.12 -4.90 3.71
N TRP A 14 -8.33 -4.44 4.66
CA TRP A 14 -8.45 -3.12 5.28
C TRP A 14 -7.05 -2.50 5.49
N SER A 15 -6.95 -1.44 6.29
CA SER A 15 -5.70 -0.68 6.46
C SER A 15 -5.41 -0.46 7.96
N PRO A 16 -5.02 -1.54 8.67
CA PRO A 16 -4.65 -1.50 10.09
C PRO A 16 -3.28 -0.88 10.34
N ARG A 17 -3.02 -0.56 11.61
CA ARG A 17 -1.77 -0.01 12.12
C ARG A 17 -1.18 -0.85 13.25
N ALA A 18 -1.95 -1.78 13.83
CA ALA A 18 -1.51 -2.65 14.90
C ALA A 18 -0.74 -3.87 14.34
N TYR A 19 0.59 -3.78 14.36
CA TYR A 19 1.50 -4.86 13.93
C TYR A 19 2.16 -5.57 15.12
N ASP A 20 2.35 -6.88 14.98
CA ASP A 20 3.16 -7.66 15.92
C ASP A 20 4.66 -7.40 15.68
N ALA A 21 5.30 -6.72 16.63
CA ALA A 21 6.72 -6.37 16.57
C ALA A 21 7.67 -7.58 16.77
N ALA A 22 7.16 -8.72 17.27
CA ALA A 22 7.92 -9.96 17.38
C ALA A 22 7.87 -10.80 16.09
N ALA A 23 6.79 -10.69 15.30
CA ALA A 23 6.62 -11.45 14.07
C ALA A 23 7.47 -10.92 12.91
N SER A 24 8.09 -11.82 12.15
CA SER A 24 8.86 -11.48 10.94
C SER A 24 8.16 -12.03 9.70
N VAL A 25 8.35 -11.34 8.57
CA VAL A 25 8.00 -11.89 7.25
C VAL A 25 9.14 -12.76 6.75
N THR A 26 8.81 -13.88 6.11
CA THR A 26 9.81 -14.74 5.49
C THR A 26 10.23 -14.20 4.11
N PRO A 27 11.42 -14.58 3.60
CA PRO A 27 11.82 -14.25 2.24
C PRO A 27 10.80 -14.69 1.17
N GLU A 28 10.13 -15.83 1.38
CA GLU A 28 9.10 -16.36 0.49
C GLU A 28 7.85 -15.49 0.50
N GLN A 29 7.42 -15.00 1.67
CA GLN A 29 6.31 -14.06 1.77
C GLN A 29 6.64 -12.73 1.07
N VAL A 30 7.84 -12.19 1.29
CA VAL A 30 8.30 -10.97 0.60
C VAL A 30 8.31 -11.18 -0.92
N ARG A 31 8.79 -12.33 -1.40
CA ARG A 31 8.76 -12.68 -2.82
C ARG A 31 7.34 -12.78 -3.36
N ALA A 32 6.43 -13.45 -2.65
CA ALA A 32 5.04 -13.59 -3.07
C ALA A 32 4.34 -12.23 -3.21
N LEU A 33 4.54 -11.32 -2.25
CA LEU A 33 4.03 -9.95 -2.31
C LEU A 33 4.51 -9.20 -3.56
N LEU A 34 5.80 -9.29 -3.86
CA LEU A 34 6.41 -8.62 -5.03
C LEU A 34 6.02 -9.29 -6.35
N GLU A 35 5.86 -10.61 -6.39
CA GLU A 35 5.37 -11.33 -7.57
C GLU A 35 3.91 -10.96 -7.87
N ALA A 36 3.04 -10.87 -6.87
CA ALA A 36 1.68 -10.40 -7.05
C ALA A 36 1.64 -8.96 -7.60
N ALA A 37 2.49 -8.08 -7.06
CA ALA A 37 2.64 -6.71 -7.58
C ALA A 37 3.10 -6.69 -9.03
N ARG A 38 4.12 -7.50 -9.37
CA ARG A 38 4.67 -7.64 -10.72
C ARG A 38 3.64 -8.19 -11.71
N TRP A 39 2.64 -8.93 -11.23
CA TRP A 39 1.60 -9.51 -12.08
C TRP A 39 0.47 -8.54 -12.47
N ALA A 40 0.50 -7.30 -11.98
CA ALA A 40 -0.52 -6.32 -12.33
C ALA A 40 -0.46 -5.93 -13.82
N PRO A 41 -1.63 -5.67 -14.46
CA PRO A 41 -1.65 -5.16 -15.82
C PRO A 41 -1.08 -3.73 -15.88
N SER A 42 -0.55 -3.34 -17.03
CA SER A 42 -0.05 -1.99 -17.27
C SER A 42 -0.24 -1.59 -18.73
N PHE A 43 -0.36 -0.28 -18.99
CA PHE A 43 -0.53 0.24 -20.35
C PHE A 43 0.63 -0.23 -21.23
N GLY A 44 0.31 -0.87 -22.36
CA GLY A 44 1.31 -1.38 -23.30
C GLY A 44 2.35 -2.34 -22.68
N ASN A 45 2.01 -2.98 -21.56
CA ASN A 45 2.93 -3.79 -20.74
C ASN A 45 4.21 -3.05 -20.29
N THR A 46 4.11 -1.74 -20.03
CA THR A 46 5.24 -0.88 -19.62
C THR A 46 5.79 -1.20 -18.23
N GLN A 47 4.99 -1.82 -17.35
CA GLN A 47 5.38 -2.28 -16.02
C GLN A 47 6.12 -1.20 -15.21
N PRO A 48 5.48 -0.04 -14.94
CA PRO A 48 6.15 1.13 -14.36
C PRO A 48 6.54 0.97 -12.89
N ALA A 49 5.96 -0.01 -12.18
CA ALA A 49 6.13 -0.16 -10.74
C ALA A 49 7.53 -0.70 -10.38
N ARG A 50 8.18 -0.06 -9.42
CA ARG A 50 9.37 -0.53 -8.70
C ARG A 50 9.11 -0.39 -7.21
N TYR A 51 9.77 -1.21 -6.39
CA TYR A 51 9.65 -1.14 -4.94
C TYR A 51 11.03 -1.07 -4.31
N LEU A 52 11.24 -0.10 -3.43
CA LEU A 52 12.30 -0.16 -2.42
C LEU A 52 11.80 -1.05 -1.29
N VAL A 53 12.64 -1.95 -0.77
CA VAL A 53 12.23 -2.99 0.18
C VAL A 53 13.13 -2.93 1.41
N GLY A 54 12.55 -2.68 2.57
CA GLY A 54 13.22 -2.72 3.87
C GLY A 54 12.58 -3.75 4.77
N VAL A 55 13.32 -4.79 5.15
CA VAL A 55 12.88 -5.78 6.16
C VAL A 55 13.32 -5.29 7.53
N ARG A 56 12.46 -5.39 8.56
CA ARG A 56 12.76 -4.88 9.91
C ARG A 56 14.11 -5.41 10.42
N GLY A 57 14.94 -4.51 10.95
CA GLY A 57 16.31 -4.79 11.38
C GLY A 57 17.38 -4.67 10.28
N THR A 58 17.00 -4.28 9.06
CA THR A 58 17.95 -3.95 7.99
C THR A 58 18.13 -2.43 7.86
N PRO A 59 19.29 -1.94 7.39
CA PRO A 59 19.49 -0.51 7.13
C PRO A 59 18.46 0.09 6.18
N ALA A 60 17.97 -0.69 5.21
CA ALA A 60 16.94 -0.24 4.27
C ALA A 60 15.59 0.03 4.97
N PHE A 61 15.23 -0.75 6.00
CA PHE A 61 14.03 -0.49 6.80
C PHE A 61 14.15 0.81 7.57
N ASP A 62 15.28 1.03 8.24
CA ASP A 62 15.53 2.27 9.00
C ASP A 62 15.56 3.50 8.08
N ALA A 63 16.16 3.36 6.90
CA ALA A 63 16.16 4.39 5.87
C ALA A 63 14.72 4.73 5.41
N ILE A 64 13.89 3.73 5.10
CA ILE A 64 12.48 3.98 4.73
C ILE A 64 11.71 4.61 5.90
N LEU A 65 11.83 4.05 7.10
CA LEU A 65 11.14 4.53 8.30
C LEU A 65 11.45 6.00 8.59
N SER A 66 12.71 6.41 8.47
CA SER A 66 13.13 7.79 8.70
C SER A 66 12.54 8.80 7.71
N THR A 67 12.10 8.34 6.52
CA THR A 67 11.42 9.21 5.54
C THR A 67 9.94 9.45 5.86
N LEU A 68 9.33 8.63 6.72
CA LEU A 68 7.91 8.77 7.08
C LEU A 68 7.70 9.98 7.98
N ASN A 69 6.51 10.58 7.97
CA ASN A 69 6.17 11.59 8.97
C ASN A 69 6.00 10.97 10.37
N SER A 70 6.04 11.81 11.42
CA SER A 70 5.95 11.34 12.82
C SER A 70 4.71 10.50 13.11
N GLY A 71 3.56 10.86 12.53
CA GLY A 71 2.31 10.12 12.70
C GLY A 71 2.36 8.70 12.13
N ASN A 72 3.07 8.48 11.04
CA ASN A 72 3.30 7.16 10.46
C ASN A 72 4.40 6.39 11.21
N GLN A 73 5.51 7.04 11.57
CA GLN A 73 6.58 6.41 12.34
C GLN A 73 6.10 5.85 13.68
N ALA A 74 5.12 6.51 14.32
CA ALA A 74 4.60 6.14 15.64
C ALA A 74 4.04 4.70 15.72
N TRP A 75 3.67 4.10 14.58
CA TRP A 75 3.19 2.71 14.51
C TRP A 75 3.96 1.86 13.49
N ALA A 76 4.41 2.44 12.37
CA ALA A 76 5.02 1.68 11.27
C ALA A 76 6.34 1.00 11.64
N HIS A 77 7.05 1.46 12.68
CA HIS A 77 8.27 0.79 13.17
C HIS A 77 8.01 -0.64 13.69
N ARG A 78 6.76 -0.98 14.03
CA ARG A 78 6.36 -2.35 14.43
C ARG A 78 6.15 -3.29 13.24
N ALA A 79 5.98 -2.77 12.02
CA ALA A 79 5.79 -3.59 10.82
C ALA A 79 7.02 -4.46 10.53
N SER A 80 6.83 -5.62 9.89
CA SER A 80 7.93 -6.54 9.54
C SER A 80 8.62 -6.13 8.25
N LEU A 81 7.93 -5.36 7.42
CA LEU A 81 8.35 -4.91 6.11
C LEU A 81 7.85 -3.49 5.87
N LEU A 82 8.74 -2.63 5.38
CA LEU A 82 8.39 -1.35 4.81
C LEU A 82 8.80 -1.33 3.34
N LEU A 83 7.93 -0.84 2.48
CA LEU A 83 8.22 -0.62 1.08
C LEU A 83 7.97 0.84 0.70
N ILE A 84 8.68 1.32 -0.32
CA ILE A 84 8.27 2.50 -1.08
C ILE A 84 7.93 2.06 -2.50
N GLY A 85 6.67 2.25 -2.89
CA GLY A 85 6.23 2.14 -4.28
C GLY A 85 6.72 3.34 -5.08
N VAL A 86 7.45 3.04 -6.15
CA VAL A 86 8.09 3.99 -7.06
C VAL A 86 7.56 3.76 -8.46
N MET A 87 7.13 4.82 -9.14
CA MET A 87 6.79 4.75 -10.57
C MET A 87 7.98 5.20 -11.40
N VAL A 88 8.31 4.44 -12.44
CA VAL A 88 9.28 4.83 -13.47
C VAL A 88 8.54 5.57 -14.58
N THR A 89 8.97 6.80 -14.88
CA THR A 89 8.26 7.72 -15.81
C THR A 89 8.82 7.72 -17.22
N THR A 90 9.99 7.11 -17.45
CA THR A 90 10.61 6.95 -18.78
C THR A 90 11.23 5.57 -18.96
N ASN A 91 11.27 5.06 -20.19
CA ASN A 91 11.99 3.84 -20.57
C ASN A 91 12.66 4.02 -21.95
N GLU A 92 13.19 2.96 -22.55
CA GLU A 92 13.87 3.01 -23.84
C GLU A 92 12.98 3.51 -25.01
N LYS A 93 11.66 3.53 -24.82
CA LYS A 93 10.67 4.02 -25.81
C LYS A 93 10.22 5.45 -25.53
N GLY A 94 10.75 6.11 -24.50
CA GLY A 94 10.40 7.47 -24.11
C GLY A 94 9.54 7.51 -22.84
N ALA A 95 8.63 8.48 -22.77
CA ALA A 95 7.75 8.65 -21.60
C ALA A 95 6.82 7.44 -21.41
N VAL A 96 6.69 6.99 -20.17
CA VAL A 96 5.80 5.89 -19.78
C VAL A 96 4.42 6.47 -19.44
N PRO A 97 3.40 6.27 -20.29
CA PRO A 97 2.06 6.74 -20.00
C PRO A 97 1.44 5.95 -18.84
N TYR A 98 0.53 6.60 -18.09
CA TYR A 98 -0.21 5.98 -16.98
C TYR A 98 0.67 5.34 -15.88
N ALA A 99 1.90 5.82 -15.69
CA ALA A 99 2.86 5.26 -14.74
C ALA A 99 2.31 5.15 -13.31
N GLU A 100 1.65 6.22 -12.83
CA GLU A 100 1.03 6.26 -11.50
C GLU A 100 -0.14 5.27 -11.36
N TYR A 101 -0.99 5.18 -12.39
CA TYR A 101 -2.08 4.21 -12.42
C TYR A 101 -1.55 2.77 -12.40
N GLY A 102 -0.51 2.48 -13.17
CA GLY A 102 0.16 1.17 -13.15
C GLY A 102 0.77 0.82 -11.80
N LEU A 103 1.37 1.78 -11.09
CA LEU A 103 1.84 1.57 -9.71
C LEU A 103 0.68 1.30 -8.73
N GLY A 104 -0.45 2.00 -8.91
CA GLY A 104 -1.66 1.77 -8.11
C GLY A 104 -2.18 0.34 -8.25
N LEU A 105 -2.26 -0.17 -9.49
CA LEU A 105 -2.66 -1.55 -9.78
C LEU A 105 -1.70 -2.57 -9.16
N ALA A 106 -0.38 -2.36 -9.31
CA ALA A 106 0.63 -3.21 -8.70
C ALA A 106 0.52 -3.23 -7.16
N SER A 107 0.29 -2.07 -6.55
CA SER A 107 0.18 -1.94 -5.09
C SER A 107 -1.11 -2.56 -4.55
N GLU A 108 -2.23 -2.51 -5.28
CA GLU A 108 -3.45 -3.21 -4.88
C GLU A 108 -3.26 -4.73 -4.93
N ASN A 109 -2.63 -5.28 -5.97
CA ASN A 109 -2.28 -6.70 -6.01
C ASN A 109 -1.41 -7.12 -4.81
N LEU A 110 -0.39 -6.32 -4.47
CA LEU A 110 0.47 -6.57 -3.31
C LEU A 110 -0.33 -6.64 -2.01
N VAL A 111 -1.25 -5.69 -1.82
CA VAL A 111 -2.05 -5.59 -0.59
C VAL A 111 -3.07 -6.72 -0.51
N LEU A 112 -3.65 -7.16 -1.61
CA LEU A 112 -4.52 -8.34 -1.64
C LEU A 112 -3.73 -9.63 -1.35
N GLN A 113 -2.51 -9.74 -1.88
CA GLN A 113 -1.62 -10.87 -1.58
C GLN A 113 -1.20 -10.91 -0.11
N ALA A 114 -1.08 -9.75 0.56
CA ALA A 114 -0.84 -9.72 1.99
C ALA A 114 -1.98 -10.40 2.77
N VAL A 115 -3.24 -10.11 2.40
CA VAL A 115 -4.42 -10.74 3.03
C VAL A 115 -4.41 -12.25 2.85
N GLU A 116 -4.11 -12.75 1.63
CA GLU A 116 -3.99 -14.18 1.35
C GLU A 116 -2.92 -14.87 2.22
N LEU A 117 -1.84 -14.16 2.54
CA LEU A 117 -0.76 -14.66 3.40
C LEU A 117 -1.08 -14.55 4.91
N GLY A 118 -2.27 -14.11 5.28
CA GLY A 118 -2.64 -13.82 6.67
C GLY A 118 -1.94 -12.58 7.25
N LEU A 119 -1.36 -11.75 6.39
CA LEU A 119 -0.70 -10.50 6.74
C LEU A 119 -1.65 -9.33 6.57
N ILE A 120 -1.28 -8.20 7.18
CA ILE A 120 -1.95 -6.92 6.98
C ILE A 120 -1.02 -5.94 6.27
N ALA A 121 -1.59 -5.03 5.48
CA ALA A 121 -0.85 -4.00 4.77
C ALA A 121 -1.51 -2.61 4.84
N HIS A 122 -0.69 -1.57 4.98
CA HIS A 122 -1.13 -0.18 5.10
C HIS A 122 -0.37 0.75 4.15
N GLN A 123 -1.10 1.39 3.23
CA GLN A 123 -0.56 2.36 2.28
C GLN A 123 -0.58 3.78 2.87
N MET A 124 0.50 4.54 2.71
CA MET A 124 0.73 5.83 3.34
C MET A 124 1.25 6.86 2.32
N ALA A 125 0.66 8.05 2.33
CA ALA A 125 1.19 9.22 1.61
C ALA A 125 2.10 10.10 2.49
N GLY A 126 2.07 9.92 3.82
CA GLY A 126 2.82 10.73 4.77
C GLY A 126 4.28 10.33 4.88
N PHE A 127 5.07 10.61 3.85
CA PHE A 127 6.53 10.46 3.81
C PHE A 127 7.14 11.60 2.96
N SER A 128 8.46 11.78 3.01
CA SER A 128 9.18 12.76 2.18
C SER A 128 9.74 12.09 0.91
N PRO A 129 9.19 12.39 -0.29
CA PRO A 129 9.74 11.91 -1.56
C PRO A 129 11.20 12.30 -1.77
N ASP A 130 11.59 13.50 -1.36
CA ASP A 130 12.96 14.01 -1.52
C ASP A 130 13.93 13.26 -0.61
N ALA A 131 13.54 12.99 0.64
CA ALA A 131 14.35 12.18 1.55
C ALA A 131 14.52 10.74 1.02
N VAL A 132 13.48 10.15 0.40
CA VAL A 132 13.61 8.84 -0.25
C VAL A 132 14.58 8.91 -1.42
N ARG A 133 14.50 9.96 -2.26
CA ARG A 133 15.42 10.14 -3.39
C ARG A 133 16.86 10.20 -2.93
N GLU A 134 17.14 10.97 -1.89
CA GLU A 134 18.47 11.13 -1.31
C GLU A 134 18.96 9.80 -0.71
N ALA A 135 18.17 9.18 0.17
CA ALA A 135 18.56 7.97 0.90
C ALA A 135 18.83 6.75 0.00
N PHE A 136 18.15 6.67 -1.15
CA PHE A 136 18.22 5.52 -2.06
C PHE A 136 18.80 5.87 -3.44
N ALA A 137 19.34 7.08 -3.60
CA ALA A 137 19.93 7.58 -4.84
C ALA A 137 19.02 7.37 -6.07
N LEU A 138 17.74 7.73 -5.96
CA LEU A 138 16.79 7.52 -7.06
C LEU A 138 17.16 8.40 -8.26
N PRO A 139 17.15 7.85 -9.48
CA PRO A 139 17.26 8.66 -10.69
C PRO A 139 16.02 9.57 -10.84
N SER A 140 16.13 10.59 -11.68
CA SER A 140 15.08 11.61 -11.86
C SER A 140 13.76 11.05 -12.40
N ASP A 141 13.81 9.95 -13.14
CA ASP A 141 12.66 9.26 -13.70
C ASP A 141 12.02 8.23 -12.76
N ALA A 142 12.62 7.97 -11.59
CA ALA A 142 12.05 7.14 -10.54
C ALA A 142 11.35 8.04 -9.50
N VAL A 143 10.02 8.02 -9.47
CA VAL A 143 9.22 8.89 -8.61
C VAL A 143 8.55 8.08 -7.49
N PRO A 144 8.97 8.23 -6.22
CA PRO A 144 8.32 7.57 -5.10
C PRO A 144 6.93 8.18 -4.86
N LYS A 145 5.93 7.34 -4.63
CA LYS A 145 4.52 7.75 -4.56
C LYS A 145 3.77 7.25 -3.33
N VAL A 146 4.15 6.09 -2.80
CA VAL A 146 3.42 5.47 -1.69
C VAL A 146 4.39 4.70 -0.80
N ALA A 147 4.28 4.86 0.51
CA ALA A 147 4.92 3.97 1.47
C ALA A 147 3.93 2.86 1.87
N ILE A 148 4.40 1.64 2.08
CA ILE A 148 3.57 0.50 2.43
C ILE A 148 4.18 -0.22 3.62
N ALA A 149 3.45 -0.34 4.72
CA ALA A 149 3.80 -1.20 5.84
C ALA A 149 3.13 -2.56 5.67
N VAL A 150 3.85 -3.65 5.95
CA VAL A 150 3.32 -5.02 5.94
C VAL A 150 3.85 -5.80 7.14
N GLY A 151 3.01 -6.66 7.73
CA GLY A 151 3.39 -7.53 8.83
C GLY A 151 2.21 -8.32 9.39
N SER A 152 2.44 -9.06 10.45
CA SER A 152 1.39 -9.80 11.14
C SER A 152 0.51 -8.87 11.98
N PRO A 153 -0.81 -9.11 12.05
CA PRO A 153 -1.70 -8.32 12.89
C PRO A 153 -1.43 -8.54 14.38
N ALA A 154 -1.62 -7.50 15.19
CA ALA A 154 -1.61 -7.54 16.64
C ALA A 154 -2.90 -6.97 17.23
N PRO A 155 -3.19 -7.20 18.53
CA PRO A 155 -4.26 -6.49 19.23
C PRO A 155 -4.09 -4.98 19.13
N ALA A 156 -5.18 -4.23 19.00
CA ALA A 156 -5.15 -2.77 18.80
C ALA A 156 -4.43 -2.02 19.93
N GLU A 157 -4.40 -2.61 21.13
CA GLU A 157 -3.82 -2.07 22.35
C GLU A 157 -2.31 -1.80 22.22
N VAL A 158 -1.62 -2.42 21.26
CA VAL A 158 -0.21 -2.10 20.94
C VAL A 158 -0.02 -0.67 20.41
N LEU A 159 -1.10 0.03 20.06
CA LEU A 159 -1.08 1.43 19.62
C LEU A 159 -1.07 2.42 20.77
N GLU A 160 -1.30 1.97 22.02
CA GLU A 160 -1.20 2.66 23.31
C GLU A 160 -2.15 3.85 23.51
N GLU A 161 -2.29 4.73 22.52
CA GLU A 161 -3.17 5.90 22.58
C GLU A 161 -4.62 5.53 22.26
N ASP A 162 -5.56 5.82 23.17
CA ASP A 162 -6.99 5.47 23.03
C ASP A 162 -7.59 5.86 21.67
N TRP A 163 -7.32 7.08 21.19
CA TRP A 163 -7.86 7.52 19.90
C TRP A 163 -7.32 6.72 18.70
N ARG A 164 -6.12 6.12 18.81
CA ARG A 164 -5.57 5.21 17.79
C ARG A 164 -6.22 3.84 17.88
N ILE A 165 -6.44 3.33 19.09
CA ILE A 165 -7.14 2.08 19.35
C ILE A 165 -8.57 2.15 18.79
N GLU A 166 -9.29 3.22 19.08
CA GLU A 166 -10.65 3.44 18.57
C GLU A 166 -10.67 3.56 17.04
N ARG A 167 -9.70 4.27 16.46
CA ARG A 167 -9.56 4.37 15.00
C ARG A 167 -9.25 3.03 14.34
N GLU A 168 -8.47 2.17 15.00
CA GLU A 168 -8.14 0.82 14.54
C GLU A 168 -9.36 -0.10 14.55
N LYS A 169 -10.28 0.08 15.51
CA LYS A 169 -11.51 -0.70 15.65
C LYS A 169 -12.69 -0.13 14.84
N ALA A 170 -12.53 1.05 14.24
CA ALA A 170 -13.61 1.74 13.54
C ALA A 170 -14.13 0.94 12.33
N GLU A 171 -15.45 0.98 12.15
CA GLU A 171 -16.10 0.30 11.03
C GLU A 171 -15.66 0.86 9.67
N ARG A 172 -15.58 -0.03 8.68
CA ARG A 172 -15.25 0.34 7.31
C ARG A 172 -16.44 1.03 6.64
N VAL A 173 -16.29 2.32 6.37
CA VAL A 173 -17.25 3.13 5.60
C VAL A 173 -16.76 3.33 4.17
N ARG A 174 -17.68 3.30 3.20
CA ARG A 174 -17.44 3.62 1.78
C ARG A 174 -18.60 4.46 1.27
N LEU A 175 -18.34 5.26 0.22
CA LEU A 175 -19.40 5.99 -0.48
C LEU A 175 -20.47 5.02 -0.98
N PRO A 176 -21.75 5.40 -0.96
CA PRO A 176 -22.81 4.67 -1.64
C PRO A 176 -22.51 4.51 -3.13
N LEU A 177 -22.98 3.42 -3.76
CA LEU A 177 -22.79 3.21 -5.20
C LEU A 177 -23.40 4.33 -6.05
N ALA A 178 -24.48 4.97 -5.56
CA ALA A 178 -25.11 6.11 -6.22
C ALA A 178 -24.22 7.36 -6.30
N GLU A 179 -23.18 7.47 -5.48
CA GLU A 179 -22.18 8.55 -5.52
C GLU A 179 -20.86 8.12 -6.21
N PHE A 180 -20.75 6.85 -6.61
CA PHE A 180 -19.51 6.28 -7.13
C PHE A 180 -19.62 5.81 -8.58
N ALA A 181 -20.80 5.33 -9.01
CA ALA A 181 -21.05 4.80 -10.34
C ALA A 181 -22.20 5.56 -11.02
N PHE A 182 -21.91 6.19 -12.16
CA PHE A 182 -22.85 7.02 -12.92
C PHE A 182 -23.14 6.47 -14.31
N THR A 183 -24.32 6.75 -14.86
CA THR A 183 -24.74 6.40 -16.24
C THR A 183 -25.26 7.63 -16.98
N ASP A 184 -25.11 7.65 -18.30
CA ASP A 184 -25.50 8.73 -19.24
C ASP A 184 -24.79 10.07 -19.02
N GLU A 185 -24.82 10.60 -17.79
CA GLU A 185 -24.20 11.86 -17.38
C GLU A 185 -23.63 11.76 -15.95
N TRP A 186 -22.63 12.60 -15.67
CA TRP A 186 -22.00 12.64 -14.34
C TRP A 186 -23.02 13.02 -13.27
N GLY A 187 -23.06 12.25 -12.17
CA GLY A 187 -23.99 12.46 -11.06
C GLY A 187 -25.34 11.73 -11.19
N LYS A 188 -25.66 11.12 -12.34
CA LYS A 188 -26.84 10.26 -12.49
C LYS A 188 -26.50 8.82 -12.10
N PRO A 189 -27.03 8.25 -11.01
CA PRO A 189 -26.65 6.92 -10.53
C PRO A 189 -26.85 5.81 -11.57
N ALA A 190 -25.85 4.96 -11.76
CA ALA A 190 -25.89 3.84 -12.71
C ALA A 190 -26.78 2.68 -12.26
N LEU A 191 -26.86 2.48 -10.95
CA LEU A 191 -27.72 1.50 -10.31
C LEU A 191 -28.81 2.32 -9.62
N GLY A 192 -30.09 1.93 -9.79
CA GLY A 192 -31.21 2.61 -9.14
C GLY A 192 -31.00 2.79 -7.63
N ARG A 193 -31.76 3.68 -7.01
CA ARG A 193 -31.69 3.89 -5.55
C ARG A 193 -31.98 2.61 -4.78
#